data_AF-A0A8S3HWV7-F1
#
_entry.id   AF-A0A8S3HWV7-F1
#
_cell.length_a   1.000
_cell.length_b   1.000
_cell.length_c   1.000
_cell.angle_alpha   90.00
_cell.angle_beta   90.00
_cell.angle_gamma   90.00
#
_symmetry.space_group_name_H-M   'P 1'
#
loop_
_entity.id
_entity.type
_entity.pdbx_description
1 polymer ?
#
loop_
_entity_poly.entity_id
_entity_poly.type
_entity_poly.pdbx_seq_one_letter_code
_entity_poly.pdbx_strand_id
1 'polypeptide(L)'
;VESDEQTAFLQTIAKHKNGTFISVIYTSHRIDLSDGTYRYSMWLSRDNTDPHLIEMQKLLDHNQSIIAMDDLSVSFSNNSSSLNDNQTFDTKYVITRQRGRGGYGQVYLGHEKSNESNKVVIKFIKKTKVKLHRYVESFEPKKRILYEVAVLKQLKHPNIVEILDAFDTDNYVQMVMPLHGQGIDLYEFVEKGAKIDEPLASYIFRQ
;
A
#
# COMPACT_ATOMS: atom_id res chain seq x y z
N VAL A 1 5.72 -36.21 25.05
CA VAL A 1 5.44 -35.18 26.07
C VAL A 1 5.14 -33.93 25.27
N GLU A 2 3.87 -33.75 24.92
CA GLU A 2 3.39 -32.56 24.22
C GLU A 2 3.48 -31.39 25.21
N SER A 3 4.24 -30.36 24.85
CA SER A 3 4.31 -29.11 25.60
C SER A 3 3.01 -28.35 25.39
N ASP A 4 2.27 -28.10 26.48
CA ASP A 4 1.05 -27.30 26.51
C ASP A 4 1.27 -25.91 25.89
N GLU A 5 0.92 -25.75 24.61
CA GLU A 5 0.84 -24.45 23.95
C GLU A 5 -0.35 -23.67 24.54
N GLN A 6 -0.08 -22.78 25.49
CA GLN A 6 -1.08 -21.84 26.00
C GLN A 6 -1.43 -20.82 24.92
N THR A 7 -2.38 -21.19 24.06
CA THR A 7 -3.00 -20.31 23.09
C THR A 7 -4.29 -19.75 23.67
N ALA A 8 -4.37 -18.42 23.82
CA ALA A 8 -5.62 -17.77 24.21
C ALA A 8 -6.32 -17.19 22.97
N PHE A 9 -7.60 -17.54 22.82
CA PHE A 9 -8.48 -17.04 21.77
C PHE A 9 -9.52 -16.11 22.39
N LEU A 10 -9.64 -14.90 21.84
CA LEU A 10 -10.63 -13.93 22.28
C LEU A 10 -11.31 -13.28 21.08
N GLN A 11 -12.63 -13.43 21.01
CA GLN A 11 -13.49 -12.70 20.09
C GLN A 11 -14.06 -11.49 20.82
N THR A 12 -13.94 -10.30 20.24
CA THR A 12 -14.42 -9.06 20.87
C THR A 12 -14.75 -8.00 19.82
N ILE A 13 -15.29 -6.87 20.28
CA ILE A 13 -15.64 -5.73 19.44
C ILE A 13 -14.60 -4.63 19.66
N ALA A 14 -13.88 -4.25 18.60
CA ALA A 14 -12.97 -3.11 18.59
C ALA A 14 -13.67 -1.86 18.05
N LYS A 15 -13.35 -0.70 18.61
CA LYS A 15 -13.82 0.60 18.09
C LYS A 15 -12.79 1.17 17.12
N HIS A 16 -13.19 1.35 15.87
CA HIS A 16 -12.40 2.00 14.83
C HIS A 16 -12.32 3.51 15.04
N LYS A 17 -11.31 4.16 14.44
CA LYS A 17 -11.04 5.60 14.60
C LYS A 17 -12.20 6.50 14.16
N ASN A 18 -12.98 6.08 13.17
CA ASN A 18 -14.18 6.80 12.71
C ASN A 18 -15.41 6.59 13.63
N GLY A 19 -15.26 5.86 14.74
CA GLY A 19 -16.34 5.56 15.69
C GLY A 19 -17.12 4.28 15.41
N THR A 20 -16.88 3.59 14.27
CA THR A 20 -17.56 2.32 13.99
C THR A 20 -17.01 1.20 14.86
N PHE A 21 -17.83 0.18 15.11
CA PHE A 21 -17.44 -1.01 15.83
C PHE A 21 -17.15 -2.15 14.84
N ILE A 22 -16.10 -2.92 15.10
CA ILE A 22 -15.62 -4.00 14.24
C ILE A 22 -15.43 -5.24 15.10
N SER A 23 -16.09 -6.35 14.72
CA SER A 23 -15.81 -7.64 15.33
C SER A 23 -14.40 -8.09 14.95
N VAL A 24 -13.60 -8.47 15.94
CA VAL A 24 -12.20 -8.84 15.79
C VAL A 24 -11.89 -10.08 16.61
N ILE A 25 -10.94 -10.87 16.09
CA ILE A 25 -10.40 -12.06 16.73
C ILE A 25 -8.96 -11.76 17.10
N TYR A 26 -8.64 -11.96 18.38
CA TYR A 26 -7.27 -11.94 18.87
C TYR A 26 -6.87 -13.36 19.24
N THR A 27 -5.72 -13.80 18.73
CA THR A 27 -5.06 -15.03 19.14
C THR A 27 -3.71 -14.66 19.74
N SER A 28 -3.44 -15.06 20.98
CA SER A 28 -2.13 -14.87 21.60
C SER A 28 -1.47 -16.21 21.87
N HIS A 29 -0.18 -16.30 21.53
CA HIS A 29 0.66 -17.46 21.75
C HIS A 29 1.86 -17.06 22.59
N ARG A 30 2.09 -17.77 23.69
CA ARG A 30 3.34 -17.66 24.42
C ARG A 30 4.43 -18.42 23.68
N ILE A 31 5.60 -17.80 23.54
CA ILE A 31 6.80 -18.34 22.93
C ILE A 31 7.89 -18.28 24.00
N ASP A 32 8.26 -19.43 24.55
CA ASP A 32 9.40 -19.53 25.46
C ASP A 32 10.71 -19.44 24.68
N LEU A 33 11.65 -18.65 25.20
CA LEU A 33 12.96 -18.40 24.59
C LEU A 33 14.02 -19.27 25.26
N SER A 34 15.12 -19.52 24.55
CA SER A 34 16.22 -20.38 25.01
C SER A 34 16.96 -19.87 26.24
N ASP A 35 16.80 -18.59 26.59
CA ASP A 35 17.36 -17.96 27.78
C ASP A 35 16.47 -18.09 29.04
N GLY A 36 15.35 -18.82 28.94
CA GLY A 36 14.38 -19.00 30.01
C GLY A 36 13.38 -17.85 30.16
N THR A 37 13.46 -16.83 29.30
CA THR A 37 12.43 -15.79 29.19
C THR A 37 11.32 -16.21 28.23
N TYR A 38 10.28 -15.38 28.07
CA TYR A 38 9.18 -15.66 27.14
C TYR A 38 8.72 -14.39 26.42
N ARG A 39 8.08 -14.56 25.27
CA ARG A 39 7.37 -13.51 24.51
C ARG A 39 5.96 -13.94 24.21
N TYR A 40 5.05 -12.99 24.02
CA TYR A 40 3.75 -13.27 23.42
C TYR A 40 3.76 -12.81 21.96
N SER A 41 3.31 -13.69 21.06
CA SER A 41 2.95 -13.33 19.69
C SER A 41 1.43 -13.19 19.63
N MET A 42 0.95 -12.05 19.16
CA MET A 42 -0.48 -11.84 18.97
C MET A 42 -0.84 -11.70 17.49
N TRP A 43 -1.90 -12.38 17.09
CA TRP A 43 -2.54 -12.25 15.79
C TRP A 43 -3.85 -11.52 15.99
N LEU A 44 -4.06 -10.47 15.22
CA LEU A 44 -5.33 -9.74 15.17
C LEU A 44 -5.90 -9.91 13.78
N SER A 45 -7.12 -10.42 13.68
CA SER A 45 -7.87 -10.48 12.44
C SER A 45 -9.27 -9.91 12.63
N ARG A 46 -9.87 -9.49 11.53
CA ARG A 46 -11.29 -9.16 11.51
C ARG A 46 -12.09 -10.45 11.56
N ASP A 47 -13.14 -10.47 12.36
CA ASP A 47 -14.08 -11.58 12.39
C ASP A 47 -15.02 -11.48 11.18
N ASN A 48 -14.81 -12.35 10.20
CA ASN A 48 -15.58 -12.37 8.96
C ASN A 48 -16.92 -13.11 9.09
N THR A 49 -17.27 -13.58 10.29
CA THR A 49 -18.56 -14.25 10.55
C THR A 49 -19.69 -13.29 10.93
N ASP A 50 -19.40 -11.98 11.03
CA ASP A 50 -20.39 -10.95 11.24
C ASP A 50 -21.43 -10.96 10.08
N PRO A 51 -22.72 -11.23 10.35
CA PRO A 51 -23.76 -11.33 9.32
C PRO A 51 -23.84 -10.08 8.43
N HIS A 52 -23.58 -8.90 8.99
CA HIS A 52 -23.61 -7.63 8.27
C HIS A 52 -22.41 -7.49 7.32
N LEU A 53 -21.28 -8.14 7.64
CA LEU A 53 -20.12 -8.21 6.77
C LEU A 53 -20.27 -9.30 5.73
N ILE A 54 -20.93 -10.42 6.02
CA ILE A 54 -21.22 -11.44 4.99
C ILE A 54 -22.10 -10.84 3.89
N GLU A 55 -23.04 -9.96 4.22
CA GLU A 55 -23.85 -9.24 3.24
C GLU A 55 -23.02 -8.22 2.45
N MET A 56 -22.16 -7.44 3.11
CA MET A 56 -21.23 -6.52 2.42
C MET A 56 -20.15 -7.24 1.61
N GLN A 57 -19.65 -8.38 2.07
CA GLN A 57 -18.66 -9.23 1.41
C GLN A 57 -19.31 -9.92 0.22
N LYS A 58 -20.57 -10.38 0.33
CA LYS A 58 -21.36 -10.84 -0.81
C LYS A 58 -21.56 -9.74 -1.84
N LEU A 59 -21.81 -8.49 -1.42
CA LEU A 59 -21.87 -7.33 -2.32
C LEU A 59 -20.49 -7.02 -2.95
N LEU A 60 -19.39 -7.13 -2.20
CA LEU A 60 -18.02 -6.92 -2.66
C LEU A 60 -17.49 -8.06 -3.55
N ASP A 61 -17.92 -9.30 -3.32
CA ASP A 61 -17.58 -10.49 -4.10
C ASP A 61 -18.47 -10.58 -5.35
N HIS A 62 -19.73 -10.12 -5.28
CA HIS A 62 -20.47 -9.73 -6.49
C HIS A 62 -19.67 -8.68 -7.26
N ASN A 63 -19.08 -7.71 -6.55
CA ASN A 63 -18.16 -6.72 -7.12
C ASN A 63 -16.75 -7.25 -7.45
N GLN A 64 -16.40 -8.53 -7.25
CA GLN A 64 -15.20 -9.10 -7.90
C GLN A 64 -15.48 -9.46 -9.36
N SER A 65 -16.75 -9.73 -9.68
CA SER A 65 -17.30 -9.75 -11.05
C SER A 65 -17.90 -8.41 -11.48
N ILE A 66 -18.25 -7.53 -10.52
CA ILE A 66 -18.83 -6.19 -10.68
C ILE A 66 -17.88 -5.13 -10.07
N ILE A 67 -16.57 -5.21 -10.32
CA ILE A 67 -15.92 -4.04 -10.89
C ILE A 67 -16.19 -4.23 -12.37
N ALA A 68 -17.48 -4.18 -12.70
CA ALA A 68 -17.94 -4.04 -14.05
C ALA A 68 -17.36 -2.72 -14.51
N MET A 69 -16.95 -2.71 -15.77
CA MET A 69 -16.22 -1.63 -16.44
C MET A 69 -16.90 -0.25 -16.35
N ASP A 70 -18.11 -0.17 -15.78
CA ASP A 70 -18.93 1.03 -15.64
C ASP A 70 -18.62 1.89 -14.39
N ASP A 71 -18.17 1.36 -13.25
CA ASP A 71 -17.84 2.23 -12.09
C ASP A 71 -16.42 2.83 -12.14
N LEU A 72 -15.55 2.27 -13.01
CA LEU A 72 -14.35 2.99 -13.42
C LEU A 72 -14.70 4.26 -14.21
N SER A 73 -15.92 4.38 -14.76
CA SER A 73 -16.36 5.51 -15.60
C SER A 73 -16.63 6.80 -14.82
N VAL A 74 -16.58 6.74 -13.49
CA VAL A 74 -16.67 7.91 -12.61
C VAL A 74 -15.32 8.63 -12.61
N SER A 75 -15.19 9.48 -13.62
CA SER A 75 -14.33 10.65 -13.66
C SER A 75 -12.83 10.38 -13.44
N PHE A 76 -12.16 10.05 -14.55
CA PHE A 76 -10.99 10.83 -14.96
C PHE A 76 -11.42 12.31 -15.11
N SER A 77 -11.85 12.94 -14.03
CA SER A 77 -12.03 14.38 -13.97
C SER A 77 -10.65 14.94 -14.12
N ASN A 78 -10.48 15.57 -15.28
CA ASN A 78 -9.57 16.67 -15.57
C ASN A 78 -9.29 17.56 -14.34
N ASN A 79 -8.45 17.09 -13.43
CA ASN A 79 -7.39 17.92 -12.89
C ASN A 79 -6.21 17.83 -13.87
N SER A 80 -6.51 18.15 -15.14
CA SER A 80 -5.57 18.80 -16.02
C SER A 80 -5.25 20.16 -15.40
N SER A 81 -4.41 20.14 -14.37
CA SER A 81 -3.48 21.23 -14.16
C SER A 81 -2.52 21.18 -15.35
N SER A 82 -2.97 21.75 -16.47
CA SER A 82 -2.24 21.96 -17.73
C SER A 82 -1.12 20.94 -18.00
N LEU A 83 -1.49 19.75 -18.46
CA LEU A 83 -0.52 18.82 -19.01
C LEU A 83 -0.04 19.39 -20.34
N ASN A 84 1.10 20.07 -20.30
CA ASN A 84 1.93 20.24 -21.49
C ASN A 84 2.28 18.83 -21.99
N ASP A 85 1.60 18.35 -23.02
CA ASP A 85 1.72 17.01 -23.65
C ASP A 85 3.14 16.63 -24.13
N ASN A 86 4.15 17.46 -23.87
CA ASN A 86 5.56 17.24 -24.21
C ASN A 86 6.49 17.02 -22.99
N GLN A 87 5.96 16.95 -21.76
CA GLN A 87 6.81 16.68 -20.59
C GLN A 87 7.05 15.17 -20.40
N THR A 88 8.29 14.75 -20.59
CA THR A 88 8.76 13.41 -20.26
C THR A 88 9.27 13.36 -18.82
N PHE A 89 9.46 12.15 -18.28
CA PHE A 89 10.08 11.97 -16.96
C PHE A 89 11.39 12.77 -16.82
N ASP A 90 12.24 12.67 -17.84
CA ASP A 90 13.56 13.31 -17.85
C ASP A 90 13.47 14.84 -17.91
N THR A 91 12.37 15.45 -18.33
CA THR A 91 12.23 16.92 -18.30
C THR A 91 11.68 17.44 -16.99
N LYS A 92 11.03 16.59 -16.17
CA LYS A 92 10.39 17.00 -14.91
C LYS A 92 11.15 16.58 -13.66
N TYR A 93 11.92 15.49 -13.68
CA TYR A 93 12.54 14.92 -12.48
C TYR A 93 14.04 14.65 -12.63
N VAL A 94 14.75 14.69 -11.50
CA VAL A 94 16.15 14.27 -11.35
C VAL A 94 16.22 13.12 -10.37
N ILE A 95 16.85 12.02 -10.78
CA ILE A 95 17.15 10.88 -9.90
C ILE A 95 18.42 11.20 -9.11
N THR A 96 18.39 10.94 -7.81
CA THR A 96 19.52 11.21 -6.91
C THR A 96 20.20 9.93 -6.43
N ARG A 97 19.45 9.02 -5.79
CA ARG A 97 20.04 7.82 -5.16
C ARG A 97 19.07 6.65 -5.21
N GLN A 98 19.58 5.45 -5.47
CA GLN A 98 18.79 4.23 -5.33
C GLN A 98 18.49 3.93 -3.85
N ARG A 99 17.23 3.66 -3.54
CA ARG A 99 16.77 3.27 -2.19
C ARG A 99 16.57 1.78 -2.06
N GLY A 100 15.87 1.18 -3.03
CA GLY A 100 15.44 -0.20 -2.91
C GLY A 100 15.45 -0.94 -4.23
N ARG A 101 15.45 -2.27 -4.14
CA ARG A 101 15.24 -3.16 -5.27
C ARG A 101 14.26 -4.24 -4.82
N GLY A 102 13.18 -4.39 -5.57
CA GLY A 102 12.16 -5.41 -5.34
C GLY A 102 12.02 -6.36 -6.52
N GLY A 103 11.07 -7.31 -6.42
CA GLY A 103 10.81 -8.30 -7.47
C GLY A 103 10.50 -7.67 -8.83
N TYR A 104 9.69 -6.61 -8.84
CA TYR A 104 9.18 -5.95 -10.04
C TYR A 104 10.07 -4.82 -10.57
N GLY A 105 11.09 -4.38 -9.82
CA GLY A 105 11.89 -3.25 -10.25
C GLY A 105 12.72 -2.58 -9.17
N GLN A 106 12.93 -1.28 -9.32
CA GLN A 106 13.86 -0.47 -8.53
C GLN A 106 13.16 0.79 -8.02
N VAL A 107 13.57 1.24 -6.83
CA VAL A 107 13.05 2.45 -6.19
C VAL A 107 14.19 3.42 -5.98
N TYR A 108 13.99 4.67 -6.38
CA TYR A 108 14.97 5.75 -6.29
C TYR A 108 14.38 6.94 -5.53
N LEU A 109 15.25 7.72 -4.87
CA LEU A 109 14.93 9.10 -4.52
C LEU A 109 15.27 10.02 -5.68
N GLY A 110 14.54 11.12 -5.74
CA GLY A 110 14.82 12.23 -6.63
C GLY A 110 14.18 13.52 -6.14
N HIS A 111 14.09 14.48 -7.06
CA HIS A 111 13.39 15.74 -6.85
C HIS A 111 12.86 16.28 -8.18
N GLU A 112 11.92 17.21 -8.11
CA GLU A 112 11.48 17.97 -9.28
C GLU A 112 12.59 18.89 -9.80
N LYS A 113 12.76 18.96 -11.13
CA LYS A 113 13.73 19.86 -11.77
C LYS A 113 13.45 21.33 -11.52
N SER A 114 12.17 21.69 -11.43
CA SER A 114 11.72 23.06 -11.14
C SER A 114 12.02 23.50 -9.71
N ASN A 115 12.10 22.56 -8.78
CA ASN A 115 12.31 22.84 -7.37
C ASN A 115 12.95 21.65 -6.64
N GLU A 116 14.22 21.79 -6.29
CA GLU A 116 14.96 20.75 -5.58
C GLU A 116 14.40 20.43 -4.18
N SER A 117 13.61 21.31 -3.57
CA SER A 117 12.99 21.03 -2.27
C SER A 117 11.83 20.04 -2.37
N ASN A 118 11.23 19.88 -3.56
CA ASN A 118 10.18 18.90 -3.82
C ASN A 118 10.80 17.52 -4.03
N LYS A 119 11.14 16.85 -2.92
CA LYS A 119 11.71 15.50 -2.91
C LYS A 119 10.65 14.44 -3.24
N VAL A 120 11.04 13.47 -4.06
CA VAL A 120 10.15 12.40 -4.54
C VAL A 120 10.78 11.02 -4.40
N VAL A 121 9.92 10.01 -4.40
CA VAL A 121 10.25 8.61 -4.61
C VAL A 121 9.80 8.20 -6.01
N ILE A 122 10.68 7.54 -6.75
CA ILE A 122 10.39 7.04 -8.10
C ILE A 122 10.52 5.52 -8.11
N LYS A 123 9.42 4.83 -8.41
CA LYS A 123 9.39 3.38 -8.63
C LYS A 123 9.43 3.07 -10.12
N PHE A 124 10.53 2.46 -10.56
CA PHE A 124 10.70 1.93 -11.91
C PHE A 124 10.22 0.49 -11.95
N ILE A 125 9.17 0.21 -12.70
CA ILE A 125 8.55 -1.11 -12.84
C ILE A 125 8.89 -1.65 -14.22
N LYS A 126 9.65 -2.76 -14.28
CA LYS A 126 10.05 -3.38 -15.54
C LYS A 126 8.86 -4.08 -16.18
N LYS A 127 8.41 -3.63 -17.36
CA LYS A 127 7.25 -4.22 -18.05
C LYS A 127 7.40 -5.71 -18.31
N THR A 128 8.62 -6.16 -18.63
CA THR A 128 8.95 -7.57 -18.87
C THR A 128 8.75 -8.48 -17.66
N LYS A 129 8.70 -7.91 -16.45
CA LYS A 129 8.45 -8.65 -15.19
C LYS A 129 6.99 -8.62 -14.75
N VAL A 130 6.14 -7.88 -15.46
CA VAL A 130 4.72 -7.72 -15.12
C VAL A 130 3.90 -8.74 -15.88
N LYS A 131 3.10 -9.52 -15.15
CA LYS A 131 2.17 -10.49 -15.75
C LYS A 131 0.98 -9.77 -16.39
N LEU A 132 0.41 -10.34 -17.46
CA LEU A 132 -0.66 -9.71 -18.23
C LEU A 132 -1.89 -9.31 -17.39
N HIS A 133 -2.28 -10.14 -16.42
CA HIS A 133 -3.43 -9.86 -15.53
C HIS A 133 -3.20 -8.68 -14.55
N ARG A 134 -1.98 -8.13 -14.50
CA ARG A 134 -1.68 -6.92 -13.71
C ARG A 134 -1.89 -5.64 -14.51
N TYR A 135 -2.40 -5.74 -15.73
CA TYR A 135 -2.83 -4.61 -16.54
C TYR A 135 -4.35 -4.53 -16.59
N VAL A 136 -4.87 -3.32 -16.61
CA VAL A 136 -6.29 -3.01 -16.82
C VAL A 136 -6.45 -2.15 -18.07
N GLU A 137 -7.62 -2.21 -18.68
CA GLU A 137 -7.96 -1.36 -19.83
C GLU A 137 -8.16 0.08 -19.36
N SER A 138 -7.62 1.02 -20.14
CA SER A 138 -7.87 2.45 -19.97
C SER A 138 -9.13 2.87 -20.72
N PHE A 139 -9.65 4.06 -20.40
CA PHE A 139 -10.66 4.75 -21.23
C PHE A 139 -10.18 5.01 -22.64
N GLU A 140 -8.86 5.20 -22.82
CA GLU A 140 -8.26 5.35 -24.13
C GLU A 140 -8.21 3.99 -24.85
N PRO A 141 -8.78 3.89 -26.08
CA PRO A 141 -8.78 2.64 -26.83
C PRO A 141 -7.37 2.08 -27.02
N LYS A 142 -7.22 0.78 -26.77
CA LYS A 142 -5.95 0.03 -26.91
C LYS A 142 -4.82 0.43 -25.94
N LYS A 143 -5.10 1.26 -24.93
CA LYS A 143 -4.13 1.60 -23.88
C LYS A 143 -4.39 0.75 -22.64
N ARG A 144 -3.31 0.20 -22.09
CA ARG A 144 -3.36 -0.59 -20.85
C ARG A 144 -2.57 0.13 -19.77
N ILE A 145 -3.14 0.17 -18.57
CA ILE A 145 -2.51 0.79 -17.40
C ILE A 145 -2.16 -0.32 -16.42
N LEU A 146 -1.04 -0.18 -15.73
CA LEU A 146 -0.70 -1.10 -14.65
C LEU A 146 -1.75 -0.96 -13.53
N TYR A 147 -2.30 -2.08 -13.06
CA TYR A 147 -3.31 -2.14 -12.00
C TYR A 147 -2.89 -1.36 -10.75
N GLU A 148 -1.61 -1.44 -10.37
CA GLU A 148 -1.07 -0.67 -9.23
C GLU A 148 -1.24 0.85 -9.41
N VAL A 149 -0.98 1.36 -10.62
CA VAL A 149 -1.19 2.79 -10.94
C VAL A 149 -2.67 3.13 -10.97
N ALA A 150 -3.50 2.26 -11.55
CA ALA A 150 -4.94 2.47 -11.67
C ALA A 150 -5.62 2.58 -10.30
N VAL A 151 -5.27 1.69 -9.36
CA VAL A 151 -5.79 1.71 -7.99
C VAL A 151 -5.28 2.92 -7.23
N LEU A 152 -3.97 3.15 -7.20
CA LEU A 152 -3.39 4.24 -6.39
C LEU A 152 -3.82 5.64 -6.87
N LYS A 153 -4.14 5.83 -8.15
CA LYS A 153 -4.71 7.09 -8.66
C LYS A 153 -6.11 7.40 -8.11
N GLN A 154 -6.86 6.39 -7.69
CA GLN A 154 -8.22 6.53 -7.17
C GLN A 154 -8.24 6.68 -5.64
N LEU A 155 -7.15 6.34 -4.96
CA LEU A 155 -7.07 6.38 -3.50
C LEU A 155 -6.60 7.76 -3.03
N LYS A 156 -7.38 8.38 -2.14
CA LYS A 156 -7.02 9.58 -1.39
C LYS A 156 -7.24 9.33 0.09
N HIS A 157 -6.15 9.06 0.80
CA HIS A 157 -6.21 8.76 2.23
C HIS A 157 -4.90 9.22 2.89
N PRO A 158 -4.95 9.83 4.10
CA PRO A 158 -3.75 10.35 4.77
C PRO A 158 -2.66 9.29 5.04
N ASN A 159 -3.02 8.01 5.06
CA ASN A 159 -2.10 6.89 5.33
C ASN A 159 -1.84 6.01 4.08
N ILE A 160 -2.25 6.46 2.89
CA ILE A 160 -1.95 5.80 1.60
C ILE A 160 -1.16 6.78 0.74
N VAL A 161 -0.07 6.31 0.15
CA VAL A 161 0.77 7.14 -0.71
C VAL A 161 0.02 7.58 -1.97
N GLU A 162 0.09 8.87 -2.28
CA GLU A 162 -0.49 9.44 -3.48
C GLU A 162 0.51 9.43 -4.65
N ILE A 163 0.00 9.24 -5.85
CA ILE A 163 0.79 9.37 -7.08
C ILE A 163 0.77 10.83 -7.54
N LEU A 164 1.95 11.41 -7.70
CA LEU A 164 2.14 12.73 -8.33
C LEU A 164 2.05 12.60 -9.85
N ASP A 165 2.85 11.69 -10.42
CA ASP A 165 2.88 11.41 -11.84
C ASP A 165 3.12 9.92 -12.12
N ALA A 166 2.72 9.48 -13.31
CA ALA A 166 3.09 8.18 -13.85
C ALA A 166 3.47 8.34 -15.32
N PHE A 167 4.67 7.89 -15.68
CA PHE A 167 5.17 7.91 -17.05
C PHE A 167 5.27 6.49 -17.58
N ASP A 168 4.84 6.31 -18.82
CA ASP A 168 4.89 5.03 -19.51
C ASP A 168 5.91 5.07 -20.65
N THR A 169 6.88 4.17 -20.61
CA THR A 169 7.93 4.02 -21.63
C THR A 169 7.93 2.59 -22.17
N ASP A 170 8.69 2.31 -23.22
CA ASP A 170 8.71 0.97 -23.83
C ASP A 170 9.10 -0.14 -22.84
N ASN A 171 10.01 0.16 -21.91
CA ASN A 171 10.59 -0.83 -21.01
C ASN A 171 10.12 -0.71 -19.55
N TYR A 172 9.68 0.48 -19.14
CA TYR A 172 9.38 0.79 -17.75
C TYR A 172 8.10 1.59 -17.61
N VAL A 173 7.37 1.33 -16.52
CA VAL A 173 6.44 2.29 -15.93
C VAL A 173 7.18 3.00 -14.79
N GLN A 174 7.18 4.33 -14.79
CA GLN A 174 7.82 5.16 -13.77
C GLN A 174 6.72 5.82 -12.94
N MET A 175 6.60 5.43 -11.68
CA MET A 175 5.60 5.97 -10.77
C MET A 175 6.27 6.91 -9.78
N VAL A 176 5.83 8.17 -9.74
CA VAL A 176 6.41 9.23 -8.91
C VAL A 176 5.46 9.57 -7.77
N MET A 177 6.02 9.64 -6.56
CA MET A 177 5.29 9.84 -5.29
C MET A 177 6.04 10.85 -4.42
N PRO A 178 5.36 11.55 -3.50
CA PRO A 178 6.04 12.38 -2.52
C PRO A 178 7.01 11.57 -1.66
N LEU A 179 8.15 12.15 -1.31
CA LEU A 179 9.01 11.56 -0.29
C LEU A 179 8.42 11.81 1.09
N HIS A 180 7.95 10.74 1.75
CA HIS A 180 7.51 10.80 3.14
C HIS A 180 8.68 10.59 4.10
N GLY A 181 8.86 11.53 5.03
CA GLY A 181 9.94 11.50 6.02
C GLY A 181 11.31 11.42 5.34
N GLN A 182 12.11 10.44 5.73
CA GLN A 182 13.43 10.18 5.13
C GLN A 182 13.42 9.06 4.08
N GLY A 183 12.23 8.54 3.72
CA GLY A 183 12.08 7.39 2.83
C GLY A 183 12.54 6.08 3.46
N ILE A 184 12.38 5.96 4.78
CA ILE A 184 12.66 4.75 5.57
C ILE A 184 11.34 3.98 5.68
N ASP A 185 11.35 2.70 5.34
CA ASP A 185 10.18 1.83 5.54
C ASP A 185 10.14 1.26 6.97
N LEU A 186 9.01 0.67 7.34
CA LEU A 186 8.82 0.14 8.70
C LEU A 186 9.79 -1.01 9.00
N TYR A 187 10.21 -1.77 7.99
CA TYR A 187 11.18 -2.84 8.16
C TYR A 187 12.56 -2.28 8.55
N GLU A 188 13.06 -1.31 7.79
CA GLU A 188 14.33 -0.62 8.09
C GLU A 188 14.26 0.13 9.43
N PHE A 189 13.11 0.70 9.78
CA PHE A 189 12.89 1.35 11.07
C PHE A 189 13.08 0.37 12.24
N VAL A 190 12.51 -0.83 12.15
CA VAL A 190 12.64 -1.88 13.18
C VAL A 190 14.07 -2.45 13.20
N GLU A 191 14.67 -2.75 12.05
CA GLU A 191 16.02 -3.31 11.97
C GLU A 191 17.09 -2.41 12.60
N LYS A 192 16.92 -1.09 12.53
CA LYS A 192 17.82 -0.12 13.15
C LYS A 192 17.75 -0.08 14.68
N GLY A 193 16.98 -0.97 15.30
CA GLY A 193 16.88 -1.07 16.75
C GLY A 193 15.98 0.00 17.37
N ALA A 194 14.99 0.49 16.62
CA ALA A 194 14.00 1.41 17.16
C ALA A 194 13.30 0.76 18.38
N LYS A 195 13.31 1.45 19.52
CA LYS A 195 12.53 1.05 20.69
C LYS A 195 11.08 1.40 20.42
N ILE A 196 10.28 0.39 20.08
CA ILE A 196 8.84 0.52 19.88
C ILE A 196 8.17 -0.03 21.13
N ASP A 197 7.70 0.86 21.99
CA ASP A 197 6.83 0.48 23.10
C ASP A 197 5.39 0.26 22.62
N GLU A 198 4.56 -0.34 23.47
CA GLU A 198 3.19 -0.70 23.11
C GLU A 198 2.34 0.53 22.69
N PRO A 199 2.44 1.70 23.34
CA PRO A 199 1.75 2.90 22.87
C PRO A 199 2.17 3.34 21.45
N LEU A 200 3.47 3.35 21.15
CA LEU A 200 3.97 3.70 19.81
C LEU A 200 3.56 2.66 18.76
N ALA A 201 3.64 1.37 19.10
CA ALA A 201 3.17 0.29 18.22
C ALA A 201 1.68 0.47 17.89
N SER A 202 0.85 0.71 18.91
CA SER A 202 -0.58 0.97 18.75
C SER A 202 -0.86 2.22 17.90
N TYR A 203 -0.03 3.25 18.01
CA TYR A 203 -0.14 4.45 17.18
C TYR A 203 0.23 4.20 15.71
N ILE A 204 1.27 3.40 15.44
CA ILE A 204 1.67 3.03 14.07
C ILE A 204 0.61 2.12 13.45
N PHE A 205 0.12 1.12 14.19
CA PHE A 205 -0.80 0.11 13.66
C PHE A 205 -2.23 0.64 13.39
N ARG A 206 -2.65 1.71 14.08
CA ARG A 206 -3.99 2.31 13.86
C ARG A 206 -4.07 3.27 12.67
N GLN A 207 -2.92 3.63 12.10
CA GLN A 207 -2.81 4.48 10.92
C GLN A 207 -3.17 3.68 9.67
#